data_AF-A0A0F9PGE6-F1
#
_entry.id   AF-A0A0F9PGE6-F1
#
_cell.length_a   1.000
_cell.length_b   1.000
_cell.length_c   1.000
_cell.angle_alpha   90.00
_cell.angle_beta   90.00
_cell.angle_gamma   90.00
#
_symmetry.space_group_name_H-M   'P 1'
#
loop_
_entity.id
_entity.type
_entity.pdbx_description
1 polymer ?
#
loop_
_entity_poly.entity_id
_entity_poly.type
_entity_poly.pdbx_seq_one_letter_code
_entity_poly.pdbx_strand_id
1 'polypeptide(L)'
;MAVTTENSAQEVNRVAVPVVMAKPYDAEKVRFMYFSFVQGAAAGDANSLMNLVTLPGGNLRLIKTMCHYNCSAFGASRTLDVGYLAHTKQDGTAVAASIDKLDDGGDVSALANRIMGTGTAGLTADPTILFDSRDGVTIQAKVLGDTIPAAATLKGFIAYIKE
;
A
#
# COMPACT_ATOMS: atom_id res chain seq x y z
N MET A 1 34.68 1.22 -24.67
CA MET A 1 33.60 0.59 -23.87
C MET A 1 32.75 -0.24 -24.83
N ALA A 2 32.46 -1.50 -24.50
CA ALA A 2 31.54 -2.31 -25.28
C ALA A 2 30.10 -1.83 -25.02
N VAL A 3 29.29 -1.73 -26.08
CA VAL A 3 27.85 -1.50 -25.96
C VAL A 3 27.21 -2.84 -25.64
N THR A 4 26.41 -2.90 -24.58
CA THR A 4 25.70 -4.10 -24.15
C THR A 4 24.19 -3.89 -24.22
N THR A 5 23.46 -5.00 -24.36
CA THR A 5 22.00 -5.06 -24.28
C THR A 5 21.64 -6.15 -23.29
N GLU A 6 21.03 -5.78 -22.18
CA GLU A 6 20.56 -6.70 -21.14
C GLU A 6 19.03 -6.79 -21.14
N ASN A 7 18.52 -8.00 -20.92
CA ASN A 7 17.08 -8.26 -20.78
C ASN A 7 16.66 -8.14 -19.31
N SER A 8 15.43 -7.69 -19.09
CA SER A 8 14.78 -7.83 -17.78
C SER A 8 14.55 -9.31 -17.44
N ALA A 9 14.33 -9.62 -16.17
CA ALA A 9 14.02 -10.98 -15.75
C ALA A 9 12.77 -11.54 -16.46
N GLN A 10 11.76 -10.70 -16.73
CA GLN A 10 10.55 -11.08 -17.45
C GLN A 10 10.85 -11.46 -18.91
N GLU A 11 11.71 -10.70 -19.59
CA GLU A 11 12.12 -11.01 -20.96
C GLU A 11 13.01 -12.26 -21.03
N VAL A 12 13.88 -12.48 -20.05
CA VAL A 12 14.64 -13.73 -19.90
C VAL A 12 13.69 -14.93 -19.73
N ASN A 13 12.68 -14.79 -18.88
CA ASN A 13 11.68 -15.84 -18.63
C ASN A 13 10.82 -16.17 -19.86
N ARG A 14 10.48 -15.16 -20.68
CA ARG A 14 9.69 -15.32 -21.91
C ARG A 14 10.42 -16.17 -22.96
N VAL A 15 11.74 -16.08 -23.03
CA VAL A 15 12.57 -16.79 -24.02
C VAL A 15 13.18 -18.09 -23.48
N ALA A 16 12.95 -18.42 -22.20
CA ALA A 16 13.42 -19.66 -21.59
C ALA A 16 12.72 -20.90 -22.18
N VAL A 17 13.38 -22.06 -22.09
CA VAL A 17 12.80 -23.36 -22.47
C VAL A 17 12.96 -24.34 -21.29
N PRO A 18 11.86 -24.75 -20.62
CA PRO A 18 10.47 -24.35 -20.85
C PRO A 18 10.21 -22.87 -20.49
N VAL A 19 9.23 -22.26 -21.17
CA VAL A 19 8.85 -20.85 -20.94
C VAL A 19 8.23 -20.71 -19.56
N VAL A 20 8.61 -19.66 -18.83
CA VAL A 20 7.96 -19.28 -17.57
C VAL A 20 6.93 -18.19 -17.88
N MET A 21 5.65 -18.54 -17.79
CA MET A 21 4.56 -17.63 -18.12
C MET A 21 4.45 -16.49 -17.10
N ALA A 22 4.01 -15.31 -17.58
CA ALA A 22 3.63 -14.20 -16.73
C ALA A 22 2.48 -14.62 -15.80
N LYS A 23 2.40 -14.01 -14.62
CA LYS A 23 1.40 -14.40 -13.63
C LYS A 23 0.03 -13.81 -14.04
N PRO A 24 -1.10 -14.46 -13.71
CA PRO A 24 -2.42 -14.05 -14.22
C PRO A 24 -2.77 -12.58 -13.97
N TYR A 25 -2.41 -12.04 -12.80
CA TYR A 25 -2.62 -10.64 -12.45
C TYR A 25 -1.79 -9.62 -13.26
N ASP A 26 -0.96 -10.06 -14.21
CA ASP A 26 -0.20 -9.17 -15.11
C ASP A 26 -1.04 -8.71 -16.33
N ALA A 27 -2.19 -9.34 -16.61
CA ALA A 27 -3.05 -9.06 -17.78
C ALA A 27 -4.52 -8.75 -17.44
N GLU A 28 -4.80 -8.43 -16.18
CA GLU A 28 -6.16 -8.34 -15.63
C GLU A 28 -6.65 -6.90 -15.41
N LYS A 29 -7.93 -6.75 -15.06
CA LYS A 29 -8.55 -5.44 -14.81
C LYS A 29 -8.05 -4.82 -13.50
N VAL A 30 -7.68 -3.54 -13.56
CA VAL A 30 -7.43 -2.72 -12.36
C VAL A 30 -8.76 -2.37 -11.70
N ARG A 31 -8.83 -2.58 -10.38
CA ARG A 31 -9.97 -2.27 -9.51
C ARG A 31 -9.56 -1.20 -8.52
N PHE A 32 -10.52 -0.37 -8.12
CA PHE A 32 -10.32 0.67 -7.12
C PHE A 32 -11.26 0.44 -5.94
N MET A 33 -10.70 0.52 -4.73
CA MET A 33 -11.45 0.46 -3.48
C MET A 33 -11.34 1.79 -2.75
N TYR A 34 -12.47 2.50 -2.66
CA TYR A 34 -12.56 3.78 -1.96
C TYR A 34 -12.64 3.59 -0.44
N PHE A 35 -12.03 4.51 0.30
CA PHE A 35 -12.17 4.61 1.75
C PHE A 35 -12.42 6.05 2.19
N SER A 36 -13.09 6.20 3.33
CA SER A 36 -13.31 7.48 4.00
C SER A 36 -13.26 7.29 5.50
N PHE A 37 -12.27 7.89 6.13
CA PHE A 37 -12.05 7.89 7.56
C PHE A 37 -12.27 9.30 8.15
N VAL A 38 -12.84 9.34 9.35
CA VAL A 38 -12.98 10.54 10.18
C VAL A 38 -12.65 10.14 11.61
N GLN A 39 -11.68 10.83 12.23
CA GLN A 39 -11.39 10.70 13.66
C GLN A 39 -12.57 11.27 14.45
N GLY A 40 -12.91 10.63 15.57
CA GLY A 40 -14.02 11.05 16.41
C GLY A 40 -13.85 12.45 17.02
N ALA A 41 -14.78 12.81 17.91
CA ALA A 41 -14.81 14.11 18.58
C ALA A 41 -13.57 14.39 19.46
N ALA A 42 -12.87 13.33 19.90
CA ALA A 42 -11.60 13.43 20.60
C ALA A 42 -10.45 13.03 19.68
N ALA A 43 -9.27 13.60 19.94
CA ALA A 43 -8.04 13.12 19.35
C ALA A 43 -7.83 11.64 19.74
N GLY A 44 -7.29 10.85 18.82
CA GLY A 44 -6.84 9.50 19.16
C GLY A 44 -5.61 9.55 20.05
N ASP A 45 -5.32 8.47 20.77
CA ASP A 45 -4.07 8.36 21.51
C ASP A 45 -2.86 8.23 20.57
N ALA A 46 -1.67 8.52 21.08
CA ALA A 46 -0.44 8.31 20.33
C ALA A 46 -0.33 6.83 19.91
N ASN A 47 0.07 6.58 18.67
CA ASN A 47 0.06 5.26 18.03
C ASN A 47 -1.33 4.68 17.70
N SER A 48 -2.40 5.48 17.76
CA SER A 48 -3.69 5.07 17.21
C SER A 48 -3.58 4.72 15.73
N LEU A 49 -4.42 3.78 15.30
CA LEU A 49 -4.39 3.20 13.97
C LEU A 49 -5.72 3.47 13.25
N MET A 50 -5.63 3.66 11.93
CA MET A 50 -6.77 3.88 11.05
C MET A 50 -6.90 2.69 10.10
N ASN A 51 -7.89 1.81 10.33
CA ASN A 51 -8.22 0.75 9.38
C ASN A 51 -8.99 1.37 8.20
N LEU A 52 -8.42 1.30 6.99
CA LEU A 52 -8.95 2.03 5.83
C LEU A 52 -9.88 1.16 4.98
N VAL A 53 -9.39 0.03 4.50
CA VAL A 53 -10.13 -0.91 3.66
C VAL A 53 -9.53 -2.31 3.74
N THR A 54 -10.36 -3.33 3.58
CA THR A 54 -9.91 -4.73 3.47
C THR A 54 -9.98 -5.18 2.02
N LEU A 55 -8.83 -5.48 1.44
CA LEU A 55 -8.71 -6.10 0.13
C LEU A 55 -9.19 -7.56 0.22
N PRO A 56 -9.84 -8.09 -0.84
CA PRO A 56 -10.35 -9.46 -0.85
C PRO A 56 -9.21 -10.49 -0.73
N GLY A 57 -9.53 -11.69 -0.25
CA GLY A 57 -8.62 -12.83 -0.29
C GLY A 57 -8.32 -13.30 -1.72
N GLY A 58 -7.26 -14.10 -1.84
CA GLY A 58 -6.68 -14.61 -3.06
C GLY A 58 -5.35 -13.93 -3.43
N ASN A 59 -4.92 -14.19 -4.67
CA ASN A 59 -3.78 -13.52 -5.26
C ASN A 59 -4.20 -12.15 -5.79
N LEU A 60 -3.53 -11.11 -5.32
CA LEU A 60 -3.76 -9.74 -5.79
C LEU A 60 -2.46 -8.96 -5.83
N ARG A 61 -2.40 -8.01 -6.77
CA ARG A 61 -1.32 -7.06 -6.92
C ARG A 61 -1.83 -5.66 -6.65
N LEU A 62 -1.36 -5.04 -5.58
CA LEU A 62 -1.59 -3.63 -5.30
C LEU A 62 -0.61 -2.77 -6.10
N ILE A 63 -1.07 -1.70 -6.74
CA ILE A 63 -0.24 -0.79 -7.53
C ILE A 63 -0.05 0.51 -6.74
N LYS A 64 1.11 0.68 -6.11
CA LYS A 64 1.31 1.75 -5.13
C LYS A 64 1.10 3.14 -5.74
N THR A 65 1.71 3.38 -6.91
CA THR A 65 1.67 4.66 -7.63
C THR A 65 0.29 5.06 -8.15
N MET A 66 -0.67 4.14 -8.15
CA MET A 66 -2.07 4.40 -8.49
C MET A 66 -2.96 4.48 -7.24
N CYS A 67 -2.42 4.32 -6.04
CA CYS A 67 -3.15 4.53 -4.79
C CYS A 67 -2.96 5.98 -4.35
N HIS A 68 -4.03 6.59 -3.82
CA HIS A 68 -4.01 8.00 -3.44
C HIS A 68 -4.78 8.20 -2.14
N TYR A 69 -4.40 9.25 -1.40
CA TYR A 69 -5.19 9.77 -0.31
C TYR A 69 -5.13 11.30 -0.25
N ASN A 70 -6.16 11.85 0.37
CA ASN A 70 -6.26 13.24 0.72
C ASN A 70 -6.74 13.34 2.17
N CYS A 71 -6.12 14.24 2.94
CA CYS A 71 -6.37 14.37 4.36
C CYS A 71 -6.53 15.84 4.77
N SER A 72 -7.20 16.04 5.90
CA SER A 72 -7.14 17.33 6.59
C SER A 72 -5.72 17.61 7.09
N ALA A 73 -5.43 18.86 7.45
CA ALA A 73 -4.18 19.15 8.17
C ALA A 73 -4.21 18.44 9.53
N PHE A 74 -3.20 17.62 9.81
CA PHE A 74 -3.06 16.97 11.12
C PHE A 74 -2.22 17.85 12.06
N GLY A 75 -1.50 18.85 11.55
CA GLY A 75 -0.68 19.76 12.32
C GLY A 75 0.81 19.38 12.29
N ALA A 76 1.65 20.34 12.65
CA ALA A 76 3.11 20.23 12.51
C ALA A 76 3.70 18.99 13.20
N SER A 77 4.84 18.52 12.66
CA SER A 77 5.60 17.37 13.17
C SER A 77 4.90 16.01 13.10
N ARG A 78 3.74 15.93 12.45
CA ARG A 78 3.05 14.66 12.19
C ARG A 78 3.33 14.17 10.76
N THR A 79 3.62 12.88 10.66
CA THR A 79 3.68 12.18 9.37
C THR A 79 2.72 10.99 9.37
N LEU A 80 2.35 10.53 8.18
CA LEU A 80 1.44 9.42 7.98
C LEU A 80 2.17 8.28 7.30
N ASP A 81 2.14 7.11 7.96
CA ASP A 81 2.55 5.85 7.35
C ASP A 81 1.31 5.10 6.91
N VAL A 82 1.39 4.44 5.75
CA VAL A 82 0.33 3.58 5.22
C VAL A 82 0.91 2.22 4.87
N GLY A 83 0.20 1.17 5.27
CA GLY A 83 0.69 -0.19 5.22
C GLY A 83 -0.44 -1.21 5.31
N TYR A 84 -0.11 -2.41 5.76
CA TYR A 84 -1.07 -3.49 5.93
C TYR A 84 -0.94 -4.19 7.27
N LEU A 85 -2.06 -4.73 7.74
CA LEU A 85 -2.12 -5.61 8.90
C LEU A 85 -1.55 -7.00 8.59
N ALA A 86 -1.18 -7.70 9.66
CA ALA A 86 -0.79 -9.09 9.59
C ALA A 86 -1.91 -9.91 8.94
N HIS A 87 -1.53 -10.85 8.09
CA HIS A 87 -2.47 -11.71 7.36
C HIS A 87 -1.86 -13.09 7.17
N THR A 88 -2.69 -14.04 6.77
CA THR A 88 -2.28 -15.43 6.53
C THR A 88 -2.30 -15.70 5.04
N LYS A 89 -1.24 -16.33 4.53
CA LYS A 89 -1.17 -16.75 3.14
C LYS A 89 -2.09 -17.93 2.84
N GLN A 90 -2.32 -18.23 1.57
CA GLN A 90 -3.09 -19.42 1.18
C GLN A 90 -2.45 -20.72 1.68
N ASP A 91 -1.13 -20.77 1.82
CA ASP A 91 -0.39 -21.92 2.38
C ASP A 91 -0.43 -22.00 3.93
N GLY A 92 -1.09 -21.05 4.60
CA GLY A 92 -1.17 -20.99 6.07
C GLY A 92 -0.03 -20.22 6.74
N THR A 93 0.97 -19.74 5.99
CA THR A 93 2.08 -18.95 6.54
C THR A 93 1.59 -17.59 7.03
N ALA A 94 2.00 -17.19 8.24
CA ALA A 94 1.72 -15.87 8.76
C ALA A 94 2.65 -14.81 8.13
N VAL A 95 2.07 -13.68 7.74
CA VAL A 95 2.78 -12.48 7.29
C VAL A 95 2.62 -11.41 8.37
N ALA A 96 3.72 -10.85 8.85
CA ALA A 96 3.71 -9.78 9.83
C ALA A 96 3.13 -8.48 9.24
N ALA A 97 2.58 -7.62 10.10
CA ALA A 97 2.13 -6.29 9.70
C ALA A 97 3.34 -5.42 9.27
N SER A 98 3.13 -4.52 8.32
CA SER A 98 4.12 -3.52 7.89
C SER A 98 3.38 -2.21 7.63
N ILE A 99 3.56 -1.24 8.53
CA ILE A 99 2.74 -0.01 8.55
C ILE A 99 3.22 1.06 7.55
N ASP A 100 4.43 0.91 7.02
CA ASP A 100 5.18 1.85 6.18
C ASP A 100 5.36 1.34 4.73
N LYS A 101 4.69 0.24 4.37
CA LYS A 101 4.99 -0.48 3.12
C LYS A 101 4.40 0.18 1.87
N LEU A 102 3.30 0.91 2.03
CA LEU A 102 2.63 1.65 0.96
C LEU A 102 3.09 3.10 0.93
N ASP A 103 3.13 3.81 2.06
CA ASP A 103 3.65 5.18 2.17
C ASP A 103 4.40 5.30 3.49
N ASP A 104 5.55 5.98 3.47
CA ASP A 104 6.47 6.09 4.62
C ASP A 104 6.80 7.57 4.86
N GLY A 105 6.34 8.10 6.00
CA GLY A 105 6.62 9.47 6.39
C GLY A 105 5.87 10.52 5.56
N GLY A 106 4.62 10.25 5.17
CA GLY A 106 3.80 11.21 4.43
C GLY A 106 3.54 12.49 5.24
N ASP A 107 4.06 13.64 4.81
CA ASP A 107 3.79 14.93 5.46
C ASP A 107 2.29 15.27 5.42
N VAL A 108 1.71 15.39 6.61
CA VAL A 108 0.31 15.74 6.87
C VAL A 108 0.20 16.98 7.77
N SER A 109 1.27 17.78 7.86
CA SER A 109 1.29 19.00 8.65
C SER A 109 0.28 20.04 8.16
N ALA A 110 0.00 20.03 6.86
CA ALA A 110 -1.03 20.80 6.19
C ALA A 110 -2.03 19.89 5.47
N LEU A 111 -3.05 20.49 4.86
CA LEU A 111 -3.93 19.79 3.92
C LEU A 111 -3.08 19.14 2.82
N ALA A 112 -3.24 17.83 2.64
CA ALA A 112 -2.42 17.07 1.71
C ALA A 112 -3.29 16.26 0.75
N ASN A 113 -2.80 16.13 -0.50
CA ASN A 113 -3.24 15.17 -1.49
C ASN A 113 -1.98 14.47 -2.01
N ARG A 114 -1.91 13.16 -1.82
CA ARG A 114 -0.68 12.39 -2.02
C ARG A 114 -0.94 11.11 -2.78
N ILE A 115 0.00 10.80 -3.68
CA ILE A 115 0.20 9.47 -4.25
C ILE A 115 0.87 8.61 -3.18
N MET A 116 0.39 7.39 -2.98
CA MET A 116 1.10 6.39 -2.17
C MET A 116 2.24 5.77 -3.00
N GLY A 117 3.19 5.12 -2.33
CA GLY A 117 4.43 4.64 -2.95
C GLY A 117 5.54 5.68 -2.94
N THR A 118 5.41 6.70 -2.09
CA THR A 118 6.44 7.70 -1.80
C THR A 118 7.12 7.40 -0.46
N GLY A 119 8.26 8.06 -0.18
CA GLY A 119 9.02 7.81 1.05
C GLY A 119 10.01 6.65 0.95
N THR A 120 10.80 6.44 2.00
CA THR A 120 12.00 5.57 1.95
C THR A 120 11.63 4.10 1.78
N ALA A 121 10.74 3.56 2.62
CA ALA A 121 10.25 2.19 2.49
C ALA A 121 9.28 2.01 1.31
N GLY A 122 8.59 3.08 0.89
CA GLY A 122 7.75 3.12 -0.29
C GLY A 122 8.53 2.96 -1.60
N LEU A 123 9.67 3.64 -1.73
CA LEU A 123 10.52 3.73 -2.94
C LEU A 123 11.55 2.60 -3.08
N THR A 124 12.07 2.07 -1.97
CA THR A 124 13.04 0.97 -1.98
C THR A 124 12.41 -0.39 -2.29
N ALA A 125 11.09 -0.48 -2.21
CA ALA A 125 10.32 -1.67 -2.54
C ALA A 125 9.76 -1.58 -3.96
N ASP A 126 9.42 -2.73 -4.54
CA ASP A 126 8.77 -2.81 -5.84
C ASP A 126 7.59 -1.81 -5.96
N PRO A 127 7.33 -1.25 -7.16
CA PRO A 127 6.21 -0.32 -7.39
C PRO A 127 4.83 -0.95 -7.13
N THR A 128 4.81 -2.25 -6.85
CA THR A 128 3.62 -3.03 -6.55
C THR A 128 3.84 -3.91 -5.32
N ILE A 129 2.76 -4.32 -4.67
CA ILE A 129 2.81 -5.32 -3.60
C ILE A 129 2.00 -6.52 -4.03
N LEU A 130 2.63 -7.70 -3.99
CA LEU A 130 1.94 -8.96 -4.19
C LEU A 130 1.41 -9.45 -2.85
N PHE A 131 0.11 -9.66 -2.78
CA PHE A 131 -0.50 -10.39 -1.69
C PHE A 131 -1.01 -11.72 -2.21
N ASP A 132 -0.70 -12.76 -1.45
CA ASP A 132 -1.31 -14.07 -1.53
C ASP A 132 -1.95 -14.27 -0.16
N SER A 133 -3.20 -13.85 0.01
CA SER A 133 -3.88 -13.88 1.31
C SER A 133 -5.05 -14.85 1.28
N ARG A 134 -5.24 -15.62 2.35
CA ARG A 134 -6.40 -16.51 2.48
C ARG A 134 -7.69 -15.74 2.73
N ASP A 135 -7.64 -14.81 3.70
CA ASP A 135 -8.85 -14.18 4.26
C ASP A 135 -9.00 -12.69 3.85
N GLY A 136 -8.04 -12.17 3.10
CA GLY A 136 -7.95 -10.76 2.72
C GLY A 136 -6.87 -10.00 3.49
N VAL A 137 -6.65 -8.73 3.14
CA VAL A 137 -5.62 -7.88 3.74
C VAL A 137 -6.17 -6.52 4.05
N THR A 138 -6.15 -6.12 5.33
CA THR A 138 -6.57 -4.78 5.74
C THR A 138 -5.43 -3.79 5.56
N ILE A 139 -5.68 -2.76 4.77
CA ILE A 139 -4.84 -1.58 4.65
C ILE A 139 -5.09 -0.68 5.85
N GLN A 140 -4.01 -0.24 6.48
CA GLN A 140 -4.03 0.54 7.71
C GLN A 140 -3.10 1.74 7.58
N ALA A 141 -3.47 2.85 8.20
CA ALA A 141 -2.61 4.02 8.34
C ALA A 141 -2.33 4.35 9.81
N LYS A 142 -1.18 4.97 10.06
CA LYS A 142 -0.73 5.38 11.39
C LYS A 142 -0.14 6.78 11.33
N VAL A 143 -0.51 7.62 12.29
CA VAL A 143 0.17 8.91 12.48
C VAL A 143 1.40 8.70 13.36
N LEU A 144 2.54 9.20 12.91
CA LEU A 144 3.77 9.31 13.68
C LEU A 144 3.95 10.75 14.18
N GLY A 145 4.80 10.92 15.18
CA GLY A 145 5.15 12.22 15.76
C GLY A 145 4.15 12.74 16.80
N ASP A 146 2.89 12.31 16.77
CA ASP A 146 1.85 12.66 17.78
C ASP A 146 0.59 11.78 17.57
N THR A 147 -0.53 12.24 18.13
CA THR A 147 -1.91 11.77 18.05
C THR A 147 -2.59 12.05 16.71
N ILE A 148 -3.67 11.33 16.40
CA ILE A 148 -4.58 11.68 15.30
C ILE A 148 -5.51 12.79 15.82
N PRO A 149 -5.55 13.99 15.22
CA PRO A 149 -6.38 15.08 15.74
C PRO A 149 -7.89 14.78 15.68
N ALA A 150 -8.65 15.36 16.61
CA ALA A 150 -10.11 15.29 16.57
C ALA A 150 -10.65 15.78 15.22
N ALA A 151 -11.68 15.10 14.69
CA ALA A 151 -12.28 15.39 13.39
C ALA A 151 -11.31 15.33 12.18
N ALA A 152 -10.08 14.83 12.34
CA ALA A 152 -9.16 14.63 11.24
C ALA A 152 -9.78 13.68 10.20
N THR A 153 -9.61 13.99 8.92
CA THR A 153 -10.17 13.20 7.82
C THR A 153 -9.08 12.62 6.95
N LEU A 154 -9.34 11.42 6.42
CA LEU A 154 -8.46 10.75 5.47
C LEU A 154 -9.35 9.99 4.48
N LYS A 155 -9.30 10.35 3.20
CA LYS A 155 -10.12 9.78 2.14
C LYS A 155 -9.24 9.40 0.96
N GLY A 156 -9.62 8.40 0.20
CA GLY A 156 -8.79 7.98 -0.92
C GLY A 156 -9.23 6.67 -1.52
N PHE A 157 -8.32 6.05 -2.25
CA PHE A 157 -8.57 4.77 -2.87
C PHE A 157 -7.29 3.93 -2.99
N ILE A 158 -7.50 2.62 -2.96
CA ILE A 158 -6.47 1.61 -3.20
C ILE A 158 -6.72 0.98 -4.57
N ALA A 159 -5.72 1.04 -5.44
CA ALA A 159 -5.71 0.43 -6.76
C ALA A 159 -5.06 -0.96 -6.70
N TYR A 160 -5.78 -1.97 -7.18
CA TYR A 160 -5.28 -3.35 -7.19
C TYR A 160 -5.80 -4.14 -8.39
N ILE A 161 -5.06 -5.17 -8.78
CA ILE A 161 -5.47 -6.18 -9.74
C ILE A 161 -5.69 -7.48 -8.95
N LYS A 162 -6.76 -8.20 -9.25
CA LYS A 162 -7.09 -9.48 -8.60
C LYS A 162 -7.25 -10.55 -9.68
N GLU A 163 -6.69 -11.73 -9.41
CA GLU A 163 -6.98 -12.98 -10.14
C GLU A 163 -8.43 -13.43 -9.94
#